data_AF-A0A9E8NCV1-F1
#
_entry.id   AF-A0A9E8NCV1-F1
#
_cell.length_a   1.000
_cell.length_b   1.000
_cell.length_c   1.000
_cell.angle_alpha   90.00
_cell.angle_beta   90.00
_cell.angle_gamma   90.00
#
_symmetry.space_group_name_H-M   'P 1'
#
loop_
_entity.id
_entity.type
_entity.pdbx_description
1 polymer ?
#
loop_
_entity_poly.entity_id
_entity_poly.type
_entity_poly.pdbx_seq_one_letter_code
_entity_poly.pdbx_strand_id
1 'polypeptide(L)'
;MLLTHFLLTLIAMFGHSEDFLGTTLLSRPLVLGPLVGLVLGDIQQGIIIGATLELIFMGNIKVGAAIPPDVITGGVLGTAFAIMSGKGAAVALALAVPISILAEMIISGLFVFRPVLNKKFERYAEQGDYKGVQRLHILSGLLKPLLMGAVTLLALMLGSDVVRTFVDTIPPWVHSGLQVAGNMLPALGFALLMNLMFNKTVAPYFFLGFILTSYLKLPMIALGGLGVIIALIVTGITHKEVPVASADSDFDDNFDDFSTEQTLPAPTTLTSVLTKKDIRSLFLRSMALEANFNFETWQNTGFAFSIIPVLKKLYTTKEAMASALKRHLQFFNTAPHGSTLIIGISAAMEEQNAREPDFDEESINSVKLGLMGPLAGVFDSLFWGTVKVIAAGVGTSLALQGSLLGPVLFLLIFNIPHLWLRYKLTFIGYQTGTRLLQDLSKSNVMDKLKSGSAILGLMVVGAMPALLMSIKTPLKIGSSDAAVPVQGILDQIVPNILPLALTFLVFYFVKKNVKTTYLLLGLLVLGFAGSVLGLFI
;
A
#
# COMPACT_ATOMS: atom_id res chain seq x y z
N MET A 1 32.02 5.58 -9.69
CA MET A 1 31.13 4.76 -10.53
C MET A 1 30.75 3.44 -9.87
N LEU A 2 31.67 2.49 -9.63
CA LEU A 2 31.30 1.18 -9.05
C LEU A 2 30.65 1.26 -7.66
N LEU A 3 31.23 2.08 -6.74
CA LEU A 3 30.64 2.31 -5.42
C LEU A 3 29.22 2.89 -5.51
N THR A 4 29.01 3.85 -6.41
CA THR A 4 27.70 4.46 -6.66
C THR A 4 26.68 3.40 -7.11
N HIS A 5 27.03 2.57 -8.10
CA HIS A 5 26.15 1.50 -8.57
C HIS A 5 25.82 0.49 -7.47
N PHE A 6 26.80 0.16 -6.62
CA PHE A 6 26.59 -0.72 -5.48
C PHE A 6 25.62 -0.11 -4.45
N LEU A 7 25.79 1.17 -4.09
CA LEU A 7 24.88 1.86 -3.17
C LEU A 7 23.46 1.96 -3.72
N LEU A 8 23.29 2.27 -5.01
CA LEU A 8 21.98 2.27 -5.68
C LEU A 8 21.33 0.87 -5.70
N THR A 9 22.14 -0.17 -5.87
CA THR A 9 21.68 -1.56 -5.78
C THR A 9 21.18 -1.88 -4.37
N LEU A 10 21.88 -1.43 -3.32
CA LEU A 10 21.42 -1.60 -1.94
C LEU A 10 20.08 -0.89 -1.68
N ILE A 11 19.84 0.28 -2.28
CA ILE A 11 18.55 0.97 -2.19
C ILE A 11 17.43 0.14 -2.84
N ALA A 12 17.67 -0.44 -4.03
CA ALA A 12 16.70 -1.33 -4.67
C ALA A 12 16.44 -2.59 -3.83
N MET A 13 17.50 -3.21 -3.26
CA MET A 13 17.37 -4.35 -2.37
C MET A 13 16.56 -4.02 -1.11
N PHE A 14 16.80 -2.83 -0.53
CA PHE A 14 16.05 -2.32 0.62
C PHE A 14 14.55 -2.19 0.27
N GLY A 15 14.22 -1.57 -0.87
CA GLY A 15 12.83 -1.47 -1.33
C GLY A 15 12.17 -2.84 -1.53
N HIS A 16 12.88 -3.79 -2.13
CA HIS A 16 12.38 -5.17 -2.33
C HIS A 16 12.23 -5.97 -1.04
N SER A 17 12.90 -5.54 0.05
CA SER A 17 12.84 -6.17 1.37
C SER A 17 11.64 -5.71 2.21
N GLU A 18 10.75 -4.86 1.67
CA GLU A 18 9.54 -4.40 2.36
C GLU A 18 8.63 -5.55 2.85
N ASP A 19 8.67 -6.69 2.18
CA ASP A 19 7.92 -7.90 2.58
C ASP A 19 8.36 -8.41 3.98
N PHE A 20 9.52 -7.99 4.49
CA PHE A 20 10.01 -8.23 5.85
C PHE A 20 9.66 -7.13 6.86
N LEU A 21 9.21 -5.98 6.37
CA LEU A 21 8.99 -4.74 7.14
C LEU A 21 7.51 -4.43 7.29
N GLY A 22 6.64 -5.44 7.20
CA GLY A 22 5.23 -5.30 7.46
C GLY A 22 4.49 -4.35 6.51
N THR A 23 4.96 -4.17 5.27
CA THR A 23 4.24 -3.36 4.28
C THR A 23 4.19 -1.85 4.63
N THR A 24 5.31 -1.29 5.07
CA THR A 24 5.47 0.08 5.63
C THR A 24 5.61 1.21 4.59
N LEU A 25 5.34 0.94 3.31
CA LEU A 25 5.50 1.87 2.18
C LEU A 25 6.92 2.41 1.96
N LEU A 26 7.94 1.74 2.51
CA LEU A 26 9.34 2.10 2.29
C LEU A 26 9.80 1.79 0.86
N SER A 27 9.10 0.91 0.16
CA SER A 27 9.40 0.51 -1.22
C SER A 27 8.99 1.54 -2.28
N ARG A 28 8.33 2.63 -1.87
CA ARG A 28 7.67 3.56 -2.80
C ARG A 28 8.66 4.55 -3.42
N PRO A 29 8.51 4.92 -4.70
CA PRO A 29 9.35 5.92 -5.36
C PRO A 29 9.48 7.24 -4.59
N LEU A 30 8.43 7.67 -3.89
CA LEU A 30 8.47 8.88 -3.05
C LEU A 30 9.52 8.80 -1.93
N VAL A 31 9.87 7.60 -1.46
CA VAL A 31 10.89 7.36 -0.42
C VAL A 31 12.23 6.98 -1.03
N LEU A 32 12.22 6.09 -2.03
CA LEU A 32 13.44 5.60 -2.68
C LEU A 32 14.11 6.67 -3.55
N GLY A 33 13.34 7.55 -4.20
CA GLY A 33 13.87 8.64 -5.04
C GLY A 33 14.81 9.59 -4.29
N PRO A 34 14.42 10.12 -3.11
CA PRO A 34 15.32 10.89 -2.24
C PRO A 34 16.60 10.13 -1.86
N LEU A 35 16.53 8.82 -1.59
CA LEU A 35 17.71 8.00 -1.28
C LEU A 35 18.65 7.88 -2.48
N VAL A 36 18.09 7.70 -3.68
CA VAL A 36 18.87 7.70 -4.93
C VAL A 36 19.52 9.06 -5.15
N GLY A 37 18.77 10.15 -4.97
CA GLY A 37 19.28 11.51 -5.06
C GLY A 37 20.42 11.78 -4.08
N LEU A 38 20.29 11.29 -2.83
CA LEU A 38 21.35 11.39 -1.83
C LEU A 38 22.64 10.69 -2.27
N VAL A 39 22.56 9.48 -2.84
CA VAL A 39 23.72 8.74 -3.35
C VAL A 39 24.36 9.43 -4.55
N LEU A 40 23.56 10.10 -5.38
CA LEU A 40 24.02 10.79 -6.59
C LEU A 40 24.41 12.26 -6.35
N GLY A 41 24.17 12.80 -5.15
CA GLY A 41 24.52 14.18 -4.77
C GLY A 41 23.46 15.24 -5.12
N ASP A 42 22.29 14.84 -5.61
CA ASP A 42 21.16 15.74 -5.91
C ASP A 42 19.86 15.23 -5.26
N ILE A 43 19.72 15.54 -3.98
CA ILE A 43 18.55 15.13 -3.19
C ILE A 43 17.27 15.82 -3.68
N GLN A 44 17.34 17.07 -4.16
CA GLN A 44 16.17 17.82 -4.58
C GLN A 44 15.56 17.23 -5.84
N GLN A 45 16.39 16.88 -6.84
CA GLN A 45 15.93 16.13 -8.00
C GLN A 45 15.41 14.76 -7.59
N GLY A 46 16.08 14.05 -6.68
CA GLY A 46 15.60 12.77 -6.16
C GLY A 46 14.19 12.85 -5.55
N ILE A 47 13.90 13.91 -4.79
CA ILE A 47 12.57 14.16 -4.21
C ILE A 47 11.53 14.42 -5.30
N ILE A 48 11.82 15.33 -6.25
CA ILE A 48 10.87 15.71 -7.31
C ILE A 48 10.59 14.52 -8.23
N ILE A 49 11.62 13.79 -8.65
CA ILE A 49 11.48 12.62 -9.52
C ILE A 49 10.72 11.52 -8.79
N GLY A 50 11.06 11.22 -7.53
CA GLY A 50 10.36 10.23 -6.71
C GLY A 50 8.87 10.55 -6.57
N ALA A 51 8.52 11.82 -6.33
CA ALA A 51 7.15 12.30 -6.26
C ALA A 51 6.40 12.15 -7.59
N THR A 52 7.05 12.49 -8.69
CA THR A 52 6.48 12.38 -10.04
C THR A 52 6.19 10.92 -10.40
N LEU A 53 7.11 10.01 -10.08
CA LEU A 53 6.93 8.57 -10.28
C LEU A 53 5.84 8.00 -9.37
N GLU A 54 5.75 8.47 -8.12
CA GLU A 54 4.70 8.05 -7.20
C GLU A 54 3.30 8.36 -7.73
N LEU A 55 3.09 9.49 -8.42
CA LEU A 55 1.79 9.83 -9.01
C LEU A 55 1.26 8.76 -9.97
N ILE A 56 2.14 8.22 -10.80
CA ILE A 56 1.80 7.20 -11.81
C ILE A 56 1.50 5.88 -11.12
N PHE A 57 2.34 5.53 -10.15
CA PHE A 57 2.25 4.27 -9.44
C PHE A 57 1.32 4.33 -8.22
N MET A 58 0.63 5.43 -7.98
CA MET A 58 -0.17 5.62 -6.76
C MET A 58 -1.26 4.56 -6.60
N GLY A 59 -2.00 4.32 -7.69
CA GLY A 59 -3.02 3.28 -7.78
C GLY A 59 -2.48 1.87 -8.05
N ASN A 60 -1.16 1.70 -8.10
CA ASN A 60 -0.54 0.39 -8.20
C ASN A 60 -0.64 -0.31 -6.83
N ILE A 61 -1.59 -1.26 -6.74
CA ILE A 61 -1.87 -2.10 -5.58
C ILE A 61 -1.99 -3.54 -6.09
N LYS A 62 -1.40 -4.50 -5.36
CA LYS A 62 -1.57 -5.93 -5.64
C LYS A 62 -2.99 -6.34 -5.25
N VAL A 63 -3.81 -6.76 -6.21
CA VAL A 63 -5.16 -7.27 -5.96
C VAL A 63 -5.21 -8.73 -6.41
N GLY A 64 -5.39 -9.63 -5.46
CA GLY A 64 -5.40 -11.06 -5.74
C GLY A 64 -4.07 -11.54 -6.34
N ALA A 65 -4.13 -12.33 -7.41
CA ALA A 65 -2.96 -12.93 -8.06
C ALA A 65 -2.33 -12.07 -9.17
N ALA A 66 -2.92 -10.91 -9.50
CA ALA A 66 -2.38 -10.02 -10.51
C ALA A 66 -1.15 -9.29 -9.97
N ILE A 67 0.02 -9.59 -10.53
CA ILE A 67 1.27 -8.89 -10.21
C ILE A 67 1.30 -7.60 -11.03
N PRO A 68 1.35 -6.42 -10.39
CA PRO A 68 1.43 -5.17 -11.12
C PRO A 68 2.89 -4.83 -11.45
N PRO A 69 3.13 -3.83 -12.34
CA PRO A 69 4.48 -3.41 -12.73
C PRO A 69 5.37 -3.09 -11.52
N ASP A 70 6.66 -3.44 -11.60
CA ASP A 70 7.57 -3.29 -10.47
C ASP A 70 7.99 -1.83 -10.25
N VAL A 71 7.35 -1.21 -9.26
CA VAL A 71 7.55 0.20 -8.92
C VAL A 71 8.92 0.47 -8.30
N ILE A 72 9.56 -0.55 -7.70
CA ILE A 72 10.80 -0.41 -6.95
C ILE A 72 11.97 -0.27 -7.92
N THR A 73 12.18 -1.25 -8.79
CA THR A 73 13.29 -1.23 -9.74
C THR A 73 13.09 -0.14 -10.79
N GLY A 74 11.86 0.05 -11.30
CA GLY A 74 11.57 1.19 -12.18
C GLY A 74 11.77 2.54 -11.51
N GLY A 75 11.38 2.68 -10.24
CA GLY A 75 11.57 3.88 -9.45
C GLY A 75 13.05 4.22 -9.22
N VAL A 76 13.83 3.25 -8.76
CA VAL A 76 15.27 3.43 -8.48
C VAL A 76 16.06 3.69 -9.76
N LEU A 77 15.92 2.85 -10.78
CA LEU A 77 16.65 3.00 -12.04
C LEU A 77 16.20 4.23 -12.82
N GLY A 78 14.90 4.51 -12.88
CA GLY A 78 14.36 5.70 -13.54
C GLY A 78 14.90 6.98 -12.90
N THR A 79 14.92 7.05 -11.56
CA THR A 79 15.51 8.18 -10.83
C THR A 79 17.01 8.27 -11.07
N ALA A 80 17.73 7.16 -10.97
CA ALA A 80 19.18 7.15 -11.11
C ALA A 80 19.61 7.64 -12.50
N PHE A 81 19.02 7.08 -13.56
CA PHE A 81 19.36 7.46 -14.93
C PHE A 81 18.95 8.89 -15.28
N ALA A 82 17.82 9.38 -14.75
CA ALA A 82 17.42 10.77 -14.95
C ALA A 82 18.39 11.77 -14.32
N ILE A 83 18.86 11.50 -13.10
CA ILE A 83 19.87 12.34 -12.42
C ILE A 83 21.22 12.23 -13.13
N MET A 84 21.66 11.02 -13.47
CA MET A 84 22.95 10.80 -14.15
C MET A 84 23.02 11.43 -15.56
N SER A 85 21.88 11.50 -16.26
CA SER A 85 21.79 12.15 -17.57
C SER A 85 21.54 13.67 -17.49
N GLY A 86 21.24 14.20 -16.31
CA GLY A 86 20.93 15.63 -16.12
C GLY A 86 19.62 16.10 -16.78
N LYS A 87 18.73 15.19 -17.19
CA LYS A 87 17.52 15.52 -17.97
C LYS A 87 16.19 15.41 -17.21
N GLY A 88 16.22 15.52 -15.88
CA GLY A 88 15.05 15.78 -15.02
C GLY A 88 13.94 14.72 -15.02
N ALA A 89 12.77 15.07 -14.47
CA ALA A 89 11.69 14.12 -14.20
C ALA A 89 11.01 13.52 -15.43
N ALA A 90 10.90 14.25 -16.54
CA ALA A 90 10.25 13.74 -17.75
C ALA A 90 10.97 12.51 -18.32
N VAL A 91 12.31 12.52 -18.31
CA VAL A 91 13.12 11.36 -18.72
C VAL A 91 12.97 10.20 -17.74
N ALA A 92 12.88 10.49 -16.44
CA ALA A 92 12.64 9.44 -15.44
C ALA A 92 11.36 8.66 -15.72
N LEU A 93 10.27 9.36 -16.08
CA LEU A 93 8.99 8.74 -16.41
C LEU A 93 9.09 7.84 -17.65
N ALA A 94 9.73 8.34 -18.71
CA ALA A 94 9.91 7.61 -19.96
C ALA A 94 10.69 6.30 -19.77
N LEU A 95 11.66 6.30 -18.86
CA LEU A 95 12.49 5.12 -18.56
C LEU A 95 11.85 4.19 -17.53
N ALA A 96 11.23 4.73 -16.47
CA ALA A 96 10.75 3.94 -15.35
C ALA A 96 9.69 2.92 -15.76
N VAL A 97 8.78 3.28 -16.66
CA VAL A 97 7.66 2.41 -17.02
C VAL A 97 8.10 1.15 -17.78
N PRO A 98 8.89 1.24 -18.89
CA PRO A 98 9.45 0.05 -19.52
C PRO A 98 10.27 -0.80 -18.56
N ILE A 99 11.08 -0.17 -17.71
CA ILE A 99 11.89 -0.87 -16.70
C ILE A 99 11.00 -1.62 -15.71
N SER A 100 9.93 -1.01 -15.21
CA SER A 100 8.97 -1.64 -14.29
C SER A 100 8.32 -2.88 -14.90
N ILE A 101 7.96 -2.84 -16.19
CA ILE A 101 7.36 -3.98 -16.90
C ILE A 101 8.37 -5.11 -17.06
N LEU A 102 9.61 -4.79 -17.47
CA LEU A 102 10.67 -5.81 -17.61
C LEU A 102 11.02 -6.45 -16.27
N ALA A 103 11.12 -5.64 -15.20
CA ALA A 103 11.36 -6.13 -13.85
C ALA A 103 10.21 -7.01 -13.33
N GLU A 104 8.96 -6.64 -13.61
CA GLU A 104 7.78 -7.46 -13.31
C GLU A 104 7.84 -8.84 -13.97
N MET A 105 8.28 -8.94 -15.23
CA MET A 105 8.42 -10.23 -15.92
C MET A 105 9.40 -11.17 -15.21
N ILE A 106 10.51 -10.62 -14.69
CA ILE A 106 11.51 -11.39 -13.92
C ILE A 106 10.93 -11.84 -12.58
N ILE A 107 10.26 -10.93 -11.86
CA ILE A 107 9.62 -11.21 -10.58
C ILE A 107 8.51 -12.26 -10.73
N SER A 108 7.75 -12.22 -11.82
CA SER A 108 6.70 -13.20 -12.11
C SER A 108 7.29 -14.62 -12.20
N GLY A 109 8.46 -14.78 -12.81
CA GLY A 109 9.18 -16.06 -12.83
C GLY A 109 9.57 -16.56 -11.42
N LEU A 110 9.95 -15.65 -10.52
CA LEU A 110 10.24 -16.00 -9.12
C LEU A 110 8.99 -16.51 -8.39
N PHE A 111 7.82 -15.88 -8.61
CA PHE A 111 6.57 -16.33 -7.99
C PHE A 111 6.10 -17.70 -8.49
N VAL A 112 6.45 -18.08 -9.72
CA VAL A 112 6.22 -19.44 -10.24
C VAL A 112 7.13 -20.45 -9.55
N PHE A 113 8.36 -20.05 -9.19
CA PHE A 113 9.31 -20.93 -8.52
C PHE A 113 9.03 -21.12 -7.02
N ARG A 114 8.58 -20.09 -6.31
CA ARG A 114 8.37 -20.12 -4.85
C ARG A 114 7.54 -21.32 -4.32
N PRO A 115 6.43 -21.74 -4.95
CA PRO A 115 5.65 -22.90 -4.51
C PRO A 115 6.45 -24.21 -4.44
N VAL A 116 7.53 -24.36 -5.22
CA VAL A 116 8.41 -25.55 -5.15
C VAL A 116 8.97 -25.76 -3.74
N LEU A 117 9.13 -24.68 -2.96
CA LEU A 117 9.61 -24.74 -1.58
C LEU A 117 8.55 -25.23 -0.59
N ASN A 118 7.26 -25.25 -0.93
CA ASN A 118 6.18 -25.67 -0.04
C ASN A 118 6.34 -27.13 0.42
N LYS A 119 6.73 -28.03 -0.50
CA LYS A 119 7.06 -29.43 -0.17
C LYS A 119 8.14 -29.54 0.92
N LYS A 120 9.09 -28.60 0.92
CA LYS A 120 10.16 -28.55 1.93
C LYS A 120 9.66 -28.01 3.27
N PHE A 121 8.74 -27.05 3.26
CA PHE A 121 8.06 -26.60 4.47
C PHE A 121 7.24 -27.72 5.11
N GLU A 122 6.47 -28.47 4.32
CA GLU A 122 5.70 -29.62 4.78
C GLU A 122 6.59 -30.69 5.41
N ARG A 123 7.70 -31.05 4.75
CA ARG A 123 8.66 -32.01 5.30
C ARG A 123 9.26 -31.57 6.63
N TYR A 124 9.58 -30.28 6.79
CA TYR A 124 10.08 -29.77 8.08
C TYR A 124 8.98 -29.77 9.15
N ALA A 125 7.74 -29.47 8.77
CA ALA A 125 6.61 -29.56 9.68
C ALA A 125 6.34 -30.99 10.14
N GLU A 126 6.36 -31.98 9.24
CA GLU A 126 6.23 -33.41 9.56
C GLU A 126 7.27 -33.91 10.57
N GLN A 127 8.48 -33.35 10.51
CA GLN A 127 9.58 -33.71 11.40
C GLN A 127 9.56 -32.93 12.72
N GLY A 128 8.63 -31.99 12.91
CA GLY A 128 8.61 -31.06 14.03
C GLY A 128 9.79 -30.06 14.03
N ASP A 129 10.48 -29.87 12.90
CA ASP A 129 11.63 -28.97 12.77
C ASP A 129 11.20 -27.52 12.53
N TYR A 130 10.77 -26.84 13.60
CA TYR A 130 10.44 -25.42 13.55
C TYR A 130 11.64 -24.54 13.14
N LYS A 131 12.89 -24.96 13.39
CA LYS A 131 14.09 -24.20 12.99
C LYS A 131 14.31 -24.28 11.49
N GLY A 132 14.00 -25.42 10.88
CA GLY A 132 13.97 -25.61 9.43
C GLY A 132 12.95 -24.68 8.77
N VAL A 133 11.72 -24.65 9.28
CA VAL A 133 10.66 -23.74 8.81
C VAL A 133 11.10 -22.28 8.91
N GLN A 134 11.66 -21.84 10.05
CA GLN A 134 12.12 -20.46 10.23
C GLN A 134 13.21 -20.06 9.24
N ARG A 135 14.25 -20.89 9.12
CA ARG A 135 15.37 -20.60 8.21
C ARG A 135 14.90 -20.55 6.77
N LEU A 136 14.05 -21.48 6.35
CA LEU A 136 13.54 -21.53 4.99
C LEU A 136 12.67 -20.31 4.67
N HIS A 137 11.82 -19.85 5.60
CA HIS A 137 11.01 -18.65 5.42
C HIS A 137 11.87 -17.40 5.19
N ILE A 138 12.92 -17.19 6.01
CA ILE A 138 13.83 -16.06 5.82
C ILE A 138 14.62 -16.18 4.51
N LEU A 139 15.20 -17.35 4.22
CA LEU A 139 16.00 -17.56 3.00
C LEU A 139 15.17 -17.39 1.73
N SER A 140 13.96 -17.93 1.69
CA SER A 140 13.05 -17.80 0.55
C SER A 140 12.57 -16.36 0.35
N GLY A 141 12.38 -15.60 1.43
CA GLY A 141 12.05 -14.19 1.34
C GLY A 141 13.19 -13.33 0.78
N LEU A 142 14.44 -13.63 1.15
CA LEU A 142 15.63 -12.91 0.65
C LEU A 142 15.91 -13.14 -0.84
N LEU A 143 15.34 -14.19 -1.44
CA LEU A 143 15.54 -14.50 -2.87
C LEU A 143 15.08 -13.35 -3.79
N LYS A 144 13.98 -12.67 -3.44
CA LYS A 144 13.45 -11.54 -4.22
C LYS A 144 14.39 -10.32 -4.17
N PRO A 145 14.76 -9.77 -3.00
CA PRO A 145 15.75 -8.70 -2.91
C PRO A 145 17.08 -9.03 -3.59
N LEU A 146 17.60 -10.24 -3.43
CA LEU A 146 18.89 -10.62 -4.03
C LEU A 146 18.82 -10.69 -5.56
N LEU A 147 17.78 -11.33 -6.10
CA LEU A 147 17.55 -11.41 -7.54
C LEU A 147 17.40 -10.02 -8.15
N MET A 148 16.54 -9.18 -7.56
CA MET A 148 16.28 -7.84 -8.08
C MET A 148 17.46 -6.89 -7.87
N GLY A 149 18.25 -7.10 -6.81
CA GLY A 149 19.52 -6.42 -6.60
C GLY A 149 20.52 -6.74 -7.73
N ALA A 150 20.68 -8.02 -8.08
CA ALA A 150 21.54 -8.42 -9.19
C ALA A 150 21.07 -7.81 -10.53
N VAL A 151 19.77 -7.83 -10.81
CA VAL A 151 19.18 -7.19 -12.00
C VAL A 151 19.45 -5.69 -12.02
N THR A 152 19.26 -5.00 -10.89
CA THR A 152 19.49 -3.56 -10.76
C THR A 152 20.97 -3.22 -10.99
N LEU A 153 21.89 -4.01 -10.40
CA LEU A 153 23.33 -3.82 -10.58
C LEU A 153 23.73 -4.00 -12.05
N LEU A 154 23.25 -5.06 -12.70
CA LEU A 154 23.51 -5.30 -14.13
C LEU A 154 22.96 -4.17 -15.00
N ALA A 155 21.73 -3.71 -14.73
CA ALA A 155 21.14 -2.59 -15.46
C ALA A 155 21.94 -1.30 -15.29
N LEU A 156 22.45 -1.02 -14.09
CA LEU A 156 23.29 0.14 -13.82
C LEU A 156 24.65 0.04 -14.53
N MET A 157 25.29 -1.14 -14.51
CA MET A 157 26.59 -1.36 -15.13
C MET A 157 26.57 -1.33 -16.65
N LEU A 158 25.49 -1.84 -17.27
CA LEU A 158 25.36 -1.93 -18.72
C LEU A 158 24.60 -0.74 -19.32
N GLY A 159 23.75 -0.10 -18.54
CA GLY A 159 22.79 0.89 -19.01
C GLY A 159 23.25 2.34 -18.87
N SER A 160 24.20 2.66 -17.99
CA SER A 160 24.59 4.05 -17.73
C SER A 160 25.04 4.81 -18.99
N ASP A 161 25.91 4.19 -19.79
CA ASP A 161 26.45 4.81 -21.02
C ASP A 161 25.44 4.80 -22.17
N VAL A 162 24.66 3.72 -22.29
CA VAL A 162 23.59 3.57 -23.29
C VAL A 162 22.51 4.62 -23.07
N VAL A 163 22.07 4.79 -21.82
CA VAL A 163 21.03 5.76 -21.47
C VAL A 163 21.53 7.19 -21.67
N ARG A 164 22.77 7.49 -21.29
CA ARG A 164 23.35 8.82 -21.55
C ARG A 164 23.35 9.16 -23.05
N THR A 165 23.84 8.24 -23.87
CA THR A 165 23.90 8.42 -25.34
C THR A 165 22.51 8.57 -25.97
N PHE A 166 21.55 7.74 -25.52
CA PHE A 166 20.16 7.82 -25.96
C PHE A 166 19.50 9.15 -25.56
N VAL A 167 19.74 9.60 -24.34
CA VAL A 167 19.13 10.83 -23.82
C VAL A 167 19.74 12.07 -24.48
N ASP A 168 21.03 12.08 -24.77
CA ASP A 168 21.72 13.19 -25.44
C ASP A 168 21.27 13.38 -26.90
N THR A 169 20.76 12.33 -27.54
CA THR A 169 20.22 12.39 -28.91
C THR A 169 18.75 12.86 -28.99
N ILE A 170 18.06 13.04 -27.86
CA ILE A 170 16.66 13.48 -27.83
C ILE A 170 16.54 14.97 -28.20
N PRO A 171 15.81 15.32 -29.28
CA PRO A 171 15.57 16.71 -29.66
C PRO A 171 14.70 17.48 -28.63
N PRO A 172 14.83 18.83 -28.54
CA PRO A 172 14.06 19.62 -27.58
C PRO A 172 12.54 19.46 -27.69
N TRP A 173 12.00 19.34 -28.91
CA TRP A 173 10.56 19.15 -29.13
C TRP A 173 10.04 17.82 -28.56
N VAL A 174 10.88 16.77 -28.57
CA VAL A 174 10.54 15.47 -27.96
C VAL A 174 10.53 15.59 -26.44
N HIS A 175 11.47 16.34 -25.86
CA HIS A 175 11.50 16.60 -24.43
C HIS A 175 10.24 17.34 -23.95
N SER A 176 9.83 18.40 -24.65
CA SER A 176 8.57 19.11 -24.36
C SER A 176 7.35 18.20 -24.48
N GLY A 177 7.29 17.35 -25.52
CA GLY A 177 6.21 16.37 -25.66
C GLY A 177 6.17 15.34 -24.54
N LEU A 178 7.33 14.83 -24.10
CA LEU A 178 7.44 13.92 -22.97
C LEU A 178 7.05 14.58 -21.64
N GLN A 179 7.33 15.87 -21.47
CA GLN A 179 6.92 16.61 -20.27
C GLN A 179 5.39 16.72 -20.17
N VAL A 180 4.72 17.11 -21.26
CA VAL A 180 3.25 17.18 -21.31
C VAL A 180 2.63 15.80 -21.11
N ALA A 181 3.18 14.77 -21.76
CA ALA A 181 2.80 13.38 -21.52
C ALA A 181 2.94 12.99 -20.04
N GLY A 182 4.06 13.34 -19.40
CA GLY A 182 4.32 13.11 -17.99
C GLY A 182 3.26 13.73 -17.07
N ASN A 183 2.80 14.94 -17.39
CA ASN A 183 1.74 15.63 -16.63
C ASN A 183 0.36 14.94 -16.74
N MET A 184 0.16 14.10 -17.76
CA MET A 184 -1.08 13.34 -17.98
C MET A 184 -1.08 11.97 -17.30
N LEU A 185 0.09 11.37 -17.05
CA LEU A 185 0.22 10.04 -16.45
C LEU A 185 -0.41 9.87 -15.05
N PRO A 186 -0.44 10.90 -14.16
CA PRO A 186 -1.15 10.80 -12.88
C PRO A 186 -2.63 10.43 -13.00
N ALA A 187 -3.28 10.75 -14.13
CA ALA A 187 -4.68 10.39 -14.39
C ALA A 187 -4.93 8.89 -14.25
N LEU A 188 -3.97 8.04 -14.64
CA LEU A 188 -4.05 6.59 -14.48
C LEU A 188 -4.00 6.18 -13.00
N GLY A 189 -3.10 6.78 -12.23
CA GLY A 189 -3.00 6.54 -10.79
C GLY A 189 -4.31 6.86 -10.08
N PHE A 190 -4.90 8.03 -10.38
CA PHE A 190 -6.17 8.46 -9.79
C PHE A 190 -7.35 7.61 -10.25
N ALA A 191 -7.40 7.25 -11.53
CA ALA A 191 -8.42 6.35 -12.08
C ALA A 191 -8.40 4.96 -11.43
N LEU A 192 -7.21 4.41 -11.16
CA LEU A 192 -7.07 3.14 -10.45
C LEU A 192 -7.57 3.24 -9.00
N LEU A 193 -7.26 4.33 -8.29
CA LEU A 193 -7.81 4.59 -6.94
C LEU A 193 -9.33 4.72 -6.97
N MET A 194 -9.88 5.45 -7.95
CA MET A 194 -11.32 5.54 -8.16
C MET A 194 -11.93 4.17 -8.43
N ASN A 195 -11.27 3.27 -9.16
CA ASN A 195 -11.79 1.93 -9.41
C ASN A 195 -11.96 1.10 -8.14
N LEU A 196 -11.17 1.38 -7.10
CA LEU A 196 -11.26 0.69 -5.82
C LEU A 196 -12.38 1.25 -4.92
N MET A 197 -12.66 2.55 -5.00
CA MET A 197 -13.50 3.24 -3.99
C MET A 197 -14.79 3.86 -4.54
N PHE A 198 -14.82 4.19 -5.84
CA PHE A 198 -15.88 5.02 -6.41
C PHE A 198 -17.18 4.23 -6.56
N ASN A 199 -18.17 4.59 -5.75
CA ASN A 199 -19.54 4.09 -5.82
C ASN A 199 -20.55 5.25 -5.77
N LYS A 200 -21.81 4.98 -6.12
CA LYS A 200 -22.86 6.02 -6.20
C LYS A 200 -23.12 6.72 -4.87
N THR A 201 -22.94 6.02 -3.75
CA THR A 201 -23.18 6.53 -2.40
C THR A 201 -22.12 7.54 -1.97
N VAL A 202 -20.84 7.26 -2.28
CA VAL A 202 -19.72 8.12 -1.88
C VAL A 202 -19.27 9.10 -2.96
N ALA A 203 -19.74 8.94 -4.21
CA ALA A 203 -19.42 9.83 -5.33
C ALA A 203 -19.57 11.34 -5.03
N PRO A 204 -20.58 11.82 -4.27
CA PRO A 204 -20.68 13.23 -3.92
C PRO A 204 -19.44 13.78 -3.20
N TYR A 205 -18.77 12.97 -2.37
CA TYR A 205 -17.57 13.39 -1.65
C TYR A 205 -16.36 13.58 -2.57
N PHE A 206 -16.29 12.83 -3.68
CA PHE A 206 -15.30 13.09 -4.73
C PHE A 206 -15.43 14.52 -5.26
N PHE A 207 -16.64 14.89 -5.69
CA PHE A 207 -16.90 16.20 -6.27
C PHE A 207 -16.76 17.32 -5.23
N LEU A 208 -17.12 17.06 -3.97
CA LEU A 208 -16.87 17.97 -2.87
C LEU A 208 -15.37 18.28 -2.73
N GLY A 209 -14.53 17.24 -2.71
CA GLY A 209 -13.06 17.40 -2.67
C GLY A 209 -12.55 18.22 -3.84
N PHE A 210 -13.01 17.90 -5.06
CA PHE A 210 -12.65 18.64 -6.27
C PHE A 210 -13.04 20.13 -6.21
N ILE A 211 -14.26 20.45 -5.75
CA ILE A 211 -14.78 21.83 -5.66
C ILE A 211 -13.99 22.61 -4.61
N LEU A 212 -13.79 22.03 -3.43
CA LEU A 212 -13.03 22.66 -2.34
C LEU A 212 -11.60 22.99 -2.76
N THR A 213 -10.98 22.14 -3.57
CA THR A 213 -9.67 22.44 -4.13
C THR A 213 -9.74 23.47 -5.25
N SER A 214 -10.60 23.28 -6.24
CA SER A 214 -10.58 24.07 -7.47
C SER A 214 -11.03 25.51 -7.25
N TYR A 215 -11.98 25.73 -6.34
CA TYR A 215 -12.52 27.05 -6.04
C TYR A 215 -11.90 27.69 -4.79
N LEU A 216 -11.74 26.92 -3.69
CA LEU A 216 -11.22 27.46 -2.42
C LEU A 216 -9.70 27.29 -2.29
N LYS A 217 -9.03 26.62 -3.24
CA LYS A 217 -7.58 26.39 -3.27
C LYS A 217 -7.06 25.72 -1.98
N LEU A 218 -7.87 24.86 -1.37
CA LEU A 218 -7.49 24.16 -0.15
C LEU A 218 -6.36 23.15 -0.41
N PRO A 219 -5.33 23.11 0.44
CA PRO A 219 -4.24 22.13 0.32
C PRO A 219 -4.70 20.72 0.73
N MET A 220 -3.96 19.69 0.28
CA MET A 220 -4.29 18.28 0.55
C MET A 220 -4.48 17.96 2.03
N ILE A 221 -3.67 18.55 2.91
CA ILE A 221 -3.75 18.32 4.37
C ILE A 221 -5.08 18.81 4.94
N ALA A 222 -5.56 19.99 4.51
CA ALA A 222 -6.82 20.54 4.98
C ALA A 222 -8.00 19.66 4.55
N LEU A 223 -7.95 19.10 3.34
CA LEU A 223 -8.97 18.19 2.84
C LEU A 223 -8.95 16.85 3.58
N GLY A 224 -7.78 16.32 3.91
CA GLY A 224 -7.67 15.15 4.78
C GLY A 224 -8.37 15.39 6.12
N GLY A 225 -8.11 16.52 6.78
CA GLY A 225 -8.75 16.90 8.04
C GLY A 225 -10.27 17.05 7.93
N LEU A 226 -10.75 17.78 6.91
CA LEU A 226 -12.19 17.93 6.64
C LEU A 226 -12.86 16.58 6.36
N GLY A 227 -12.18 15.68 5.66
CA GLY A 227 -12.71 14.36 5.33
C GLY A 227 -12.90 13.50 6.57
N VAL A 228 -11.99 13.60 7.54
CA VAL A 228 -12.12 12.91 8.84
C VAL A 228 -13.33 13.45 9.59
N ILE A 229 -13.47 14.78 9.67
CA ILE A 229 -14.61 15.42 10.34
C ILE A 229 -15.94 14.97 9.72
N ILE A 230 -16.04 15.05 8.39
CA ILE A 230 -17.25 14.65 7.65
C ILE A 230 -17.51 13.15 7.83
N ALA A 231 -16.47 12.31 7.74
CA ALA A 231 -16.61 10.88 7.94
C ALA A 231 -17.14 10.55 9.35
N LEU A 232 -16.65 11.22 10.40
CA LEU A 232 -17.11 11.04 11.77
C LEU A 232 -18.56 11.51 11.96
N ILE A 233 -18.92 12.66 11.37
CA ILE A 233 -20.30 13.18 11.43
C ILE A 233 -21.27 12.23 10.72
N VAL A 234 -20.95 11.80 9.49
CA VAL A 234 -21.83 10.93 8.70
C VAL A 234 -21.93 9.55 9.34
N THR A 235 -20.83 8.97 9.81
CA THR A 235 -20.88 7.65 10.47
C THR A 235 -21.53 7.71 11.86
N GLY A 236 -21.43 8.84 12.57
CA GLY A 236 -22.15 9.10 13.82
C GLY A 236 -23.65 9.33 13.63
N ILE A 237 -24.07 10.02 12.58
CA ILE A 237 -25.49 10.34 12.31
C ILE A 237 -26.23 9.17 11.66
N THR A 238 -25.60 8.46 10.71
CA THR A 238 -26.27 7.42 9.89
C THR A 238 -26.46 6.11 10.67
N HIS A 239 -25.66 5.89 11.71
CA HIS A 239 -25.79 4.75 12.60
C HIS A 239 -26.14 5.20 14.02
N LYS A 240 -27.25 5.94 14.15
CA LYS A 240 -27.98 6.01 15.41
C LYS A 240 -28.28 4.58 15.85
N GLU A 241 -27.92 4.28 17.09
CA GLU A 241 -28.17 2.99 17.71
C GLU A 241 -29.64 2.60 17.54
N VAL A 242 -29.87 1.43 16.95
CA VAL A 242 -31.18 0.78 17.09
C VAL A 242 -31.27 0.46 18.59
N PRO A 243 -32.28 0.98 19.32
CA PRO A 243 -32.40 0.69 20.73
C PRO A 243 -32.65 -0.81 20.87
N VAL A 244 -31.63 -1.55 21.30
CA VAL A 244 -31.81 -2.93 21.74
C VAL A 244 -32.64 -2.83 23.00
N ALA A 245 -33.82 -3.44 22.97
CA ALA A 245 -34.70 -3.50 24.13
C ALA A 245 -33.92 -4.03 25.35
N SER A 246 -33.83 -3.16 26.36
CA SER A 246 -33.40 -3.35 27.73
C SER A 246 -33.13 -4.78 28.20
N ALA A 247 -31.87 -5.05 28.56
CA ALA A 247 -31.51 -5.84 29.73
C ALA A 247 -30.22 -5.24 30.31
N ASP A 248 -30.38 -4.49 31.39
CA ASP A 248 -29.41 -3.92 32.33
C ASP A 248 -28.19 -3.18 31.75
N SER A 249 -28.39 -1.87 31.72
CA SER A 249 -27.42 -0.82 31.42
C SER A 249 -26.43 -0.63 32.58
N ASP A 250 -25.15 -0.86 32.30
CA ASP A 250 -24.00 -0.19 32.94
C ASP A 250 -22.81 -0.21 31.95
N PHE A 251 -23.02 0.35 30.75
CA PHE A 251 -21.96 0.56 29.76
C PHE A 251 -21.81 2.06 29.52
N ASP A 252 -20.70 2.62 29.99
CA ASP A 252 -20.33 4.03 29.85
C ASP A 252 -19.58 4.21 28.51
N ASP A 253 -20.07 5.14 27.69
CA ASP A 253 -19.61 5.42 26.32
C ASP A 253 -18.32 6.26 26.31
N ASN A 254 -17.21 5.69 26.76
CA ASN A 254 -15.90 6.33 26.66
C ASN A 254 -14.86 5.40 26.02
N PHE A 255 -14.58 5.64 24.73
CA PHE A 255 -13.53 4.97 23.96
C PHE A 255 -12.10 5.37 24.42
N ASP A 256 -11.98 6.30 25.37
CA ASP A 256 -10.72 6.81 25.90
C ASP A 256 -10.26 6.13 27.21
N ASP A 257 -11.02 5.19 27.78
CA ASP A 257 -10.62 4.50 29.01
C ASP A 257 -10.29 3.01 28.79
N PHE A 258 -9.11 2.76 28.23
CA PHE A 258 -8.47 1.43 28.28
C PHE A 258 -7.58 1.26 29.51
N SER A 259 -7.78 2.07 30.57
CA SER A 259 -6.99 2.07 31.80
C SER A 259 -7.75 1.75 33.07
N THR A 260 -9.07 1.62 33.06
CA THR A 260 -9.80 1.12 34.23
C THR A 260 -9.84 -0.40 34.26
N GLU A 261 -9.25 -0.95 35.32
CA GLU A 261 -9.48 -2.31 35.79
C GLU A 261 -10.97 -2.48 36.13
N GLN A 262 -11.80 -2.81 35.13
CA GLN A 262 -13.07 -3.47 35.40
C GLN A 262 -12.77 -4.92 35.79
N THR A 263 -12.88 -5.20 37.09
CA THR A 263 -12.82 -6.53 37.69
C THR A 263 -14.02 -7.36 37.25
N LEU A 264 -13.92 -7.93 36.05
CA LEU A 264 -14.82 -8.97 35.56
C LEU A 264 -14.63 -10.26 36.39
N PRO A 265 -15.69 -11.06 36.63
CA PRO A 265 -15.54 -12.33 37.33
C PRO A 265 -14.54 -13.19 36.56
N ALA A 266 -13.49 -13.60 37.28
CA ALA A 266 -12.33 -14.25 36.70
C ALA A 266 -12.76 -15.40 35.78
N PRO A 267 -12.26 -15.50 34.53
CA PRO A 267 -12.05 -16.83 33.98
C PRO A 267 -11.11 -17.49 34.98
N THR A 268 -11.56 -18.58 35.60
CA THR A 268 -10.88 -19.40 36.61
C THR A 268 -9.39 -19.06 36.66
N THR A 269 -8.92 -18.42 37.74
CA THR A 269 -7.54 -17.95 37.91
C THR A 269 -6.54 -19.04 37.54
N LEU A 270 -6.05 -19.02 36.31
CA LEU A 270 -5.14 -20.01 35.76
C LEU A 270 -4.02 -19.25 35.05
N THR A 271 -2.89 -19.15 35.73
CA THR A 271 -1.66 -18.44 35.36
C THR A 271 -1.34 -18.61 33.86
N SER A 272 -1.19 -17.51 33.10
CA SER A 272 -0.81 -17.58 31.68
C SER A 272 0.61 -18.14 31.56
N VAL A 273 0.81 -19.11 30.66
CA VAL A 273 2.14 -19.66 30.35
C VAL A 273 2.86 -18.69 29.41
N LEU A 274 2.10 -17.99 28.58
CA LEU A 274 2.62 -16.96 27.68
C LEU A 274 2.77 -15.62 28.40
N THR A 275 3.92 -14.98 28.17
CA THR A 275 4.27 -13.69 28.76
C THR A 275 3.99 -12.56 27.76
N LYS A 276 3.90 -11.31 28.24
CA LYS A 276 3.82 -10.12 27.37
C LYS A 276 4.97 -10.06 26.35
N LYS A 277 6.15 -10.60 26.68
CA LYS A 277 7.32 -10.66 25.78
C LYS A 277 7.06 -11.59 24.58
N ASP A 278 6.31 -12.67 24.79
CA ASP A 278 5.96 -13.60 23.71
C ASP A 278 4.98 -12.97 22.73
N ILE A 279 3.99 -12.24 23.25
CA ILE A 279 3.03 -11.50 22.42
C ILE A 279 3.72 -10.39 21.62
N ARG A 280 4.70 -9.68 22.21
CA ARG A 280 5.56 -8.75 21.45
C ARG A 280 6.36 -9.46 20.36
N SER A 281 6.82 -10.68 20.61
CA SER A 281 7.53 -11.49 19.61
C SER A 281 6.61 -11.86 18.43
N LEU A 282 5.33 -12.18 18.69
CA LEU A 282 4.33 -12.38 17.63
C LEU A 282 4.22 -11.15 16.73
N PHE A 283 4.07 -9.97 17.32
CA PHE A 283 4.02 -8.71 16.58
C PHE A 283 5.28 -8.50 15.73
N LEU A 284 6.47 -8.59 16.32
CA LEU A 284 7.73 -8.33 15.61
C LEU A 284 7.93 -9.31 14.45
N ARG A 285 7.61 -10.59 14.64
CA ARG A 285 7.73 -11.60 13.59
C ARG A 285 6.66 -11.48 12.51
N SER A 286 5.48 -10.96 12.87
CA SER A 286 4.41 -10.68 11.90
C SER A 286 4.82 -9.67 10.85
N MET A 287 5.87 -8.86 11.07
CA MET A 287 6.41 -7.96 10.05
C MET A 287 6.90 -8.73 8.81
N ALA A 288 7.36 -9.97 8.98
CA ALA A 288 7.82 -10.83 7.90
C ALA A 288 6.71 -11.69 7.29
N LEU A 289 5.43 -11.41 7.56
CA LEU A 289 4.30 -12.23 7.07
C LEU A 289 4.35 -12.49 5.56
N GLU A 290 4.72 -11.48 4.76
CA GLU A 290 4.69 -11.56 3.30
C GLU A 290 6.04 -11.94 2.68
N ALA A 291 7.08 -12.13 3.50
CA ALA A 291 8.43 -12.40 3.02
C ALA A 291 8.48 -13.55 2.00
N ASN A 292 7.78 -14.66 2.31
CA ASN A 292 7.62 -15.80 1.42
C ASN A 292 6.17 -15.97 0.92
N PHE A 293 5.60 -14.89 0.39
CA PHE A 293 4.32 -14.97 -0.33
C PHE A 293 4.44 -15.87 -1.57
N ASN A 294 3.50 -16.81 -1.74
CA ASN A 294 3.43 -17.71 -2.89
C ASN A 294 1.98 -17.97 -3.31
N PHE A 295 1.72 -18.35 -4.57
CA PHE A 295 0.34 -18.45 -5.07
C PHE A 295 -0.43 -19.70 -4.64
N GLU A 296 0.25 -20.70 -4.08
CA GLU A 296 -0.39 -21.94 -3.62
C GLU A 296 -0.98 -21.76 -2.22
N THR A 297 -0.21 -21.17 -1.30
CA THR A 297 -0.57 -21.08 0.12
C THR A 297 -0.53 -19.66 0.70
N TRP A 298 -0.24 -18.66 -0.14
CA TRP A 298 -0.28 -17.23 0.18
C TRP A 298 0.66 -16.85 1.32
N GLN A 299 0.12 -16.48 2.48
CA GLN A 299 0.88 -15.94 3.63
C GLN A 299 1.12 -17.00 4.73
N ASN A 300 0.73 -18.27 4.52
CA ASN A 300 0.82 -19.33 5.54
C ASN A 300 2.21 -19.46 6.19
N THR A 301 3.30 -19.39 5.42
CA THR A 301 4.65 -19.59 5.94
C THR A 301 5.06 -18.45 6.86
N GLY A 302 4.60 -17.23 6.58
CA GLY A 302 4.76 -16.08 7.46
C GLY A 302 3.90 -16.17 8.72
N PHE A 303 2.70 -16.74 8.62
CA PHE A 303 1.86 -17.04 9.77
C PHE A 303 2.56 -18.04 10.70
N ALA A 304 3.01 -19.17 10.14
CA ALA A 304 3.76 -20.19 10.86
C ALA A 304 5.03 -19.59 11.49
N PHE A 305 5.81 -18.81 10.74
CA PHE A 305 6.99 -18.11 11.26
C PHE A 305 6.69 -17.21 12.47
N SER A 306 5.55 -16.53 12.43
CA SER A 306 5.10 -15.59 13.45
C SER A 306 4.73 -16.29 14.76
N ILE A 307 4.03 -17.43 14.69
CA ILE A 307 3.50 -18.11 15.88
C ILE A 307 4.48 -19.10 16.53
N ILE A 308 5.56 -19.50 15.86
CA ILE A 308 6.56 -20.44 16.42
C ILE A 308 7.07 -20.11 17.85
N PRO A 309 7.29 -18.84 18.27
CA PRO A 309 7.67 -18.55 19.66
C PRO A 309 6.68 -19.08 20.70
N VAL A 310 5.39 -19.03 20.37
CA VAL A 310 4.31 -19.56 21.20
C VAL A 310 4.32 -21.08 21.15
N LEU A 311 4.35 -21.67 19.95
CA LEU A 311 4.36 -23.13 19.78
C LEU A 311 5.53 -23.80 20.52
N LYS A 312 6.71 -23.19 20.50
CA LYS A 312 7.91 -23.70 21.19
C LYS A 312 7.75 -23.75 22.71
N LYS A 313 6.92 -22.88 23.29
CA LYS A 313 6.66 -22.87 24.73
C LYS A 313 5.58 -23.87 25.12
N LEU A 314 4.58 -24.06 24.26
CA LEU A 314 3.44 -24.92 24.53
C LEU A 314 3.75 -26.39 24.23
N TYR A 315 4.48 -26.68 23.15
CA TYR A 315 4.74 -28.04 22.67
C TYR A 315 6.22 -28.38 22.75
N THR A 316 6.56 -29.37 23.59
CA THR A 316 7.93 -29.83 23.83
C THR A 316 8.27 -31.11 23.06
N THR A 317 7.28 -31.93 22.68
CA THR A 317 7.46 -33.14 21.89
C THR A 317 7.49 -32.82 20.39
N LYS A 318 8.18 -33.67 19.60
CA LYS A 318 8.29 -33.46 18.15
C LYS A 318 6.95 -33.68 17.46
N GLU A 319 6.17 -34.63 17.95
CA GLU A 319 4.88 -35.03 17.40
C GLU A 319 3.85 -33.91 17.58
N ALA A 320 3.76 -33.33 18.78
CA ALA A 320 2.86 -32.20 19.05
C ALA A 320 3.30 -30.95 18.27
N MET A 321 4.61 -30.68 18.19
CA MET A 321 5.15 -29.61 17.35
C MET A 321 4.82 -29.82 15.87
N ALA A 322 4.91 -31.06 15.38
CA ALA A 322 4.59 -31.39 14.00
C ALA A 322 3.12 -31.13 13.67
N SER A 323 2.20 -31.55 14.56
CA SER A 323 0.77 -31.26 14.42
C SER A 323 0.51 -29.75 14.38
N ALA A 324 1.06 -29.00 15.33
CA ALA A 324 0.91 -27.56 15.40
C ALA A 324 1.46 -26.83 14.15
N LEU A 325 2.65 -27.21 13.68
CA LEU A 325 3.22 -26.62 12.45
C LEU A 325 2.34 -26.91 11.23
N LYS A 326 1.79 -28.12 11.10
CA LYS A 326 0.86 -28.47 10.00
C LYS A 326 -0.42 -27.62 10.05
N ARG A 327 -1.00 -27.38 11.24
CA ARG A 327 -2.17 -26.50 11.41
C ARG A 327 -1.90 -25.05 11.01
N HIS A 328 -0.68 -24.56 11.20
CA HIS A 328 -0.30 -23.17 10.89
C HIS A 328 0.32 -22.98 9.50
N LEU A 329 0.60 -24.07 8.78
CA LEU A 329 0.95 -24.07 7.36
C LEU A 329 -0.26 -24.27 6.43
N GLN A 330 -1.47 -24.31 6.97
CA GLN A 330 -2.70 -24.23 6.17
C GLN A 330 -2.82 -22.88 5.46
N PHE A 331 -3.62 -22.84 4.40
CA PHE A 331 -3.89 -21.63 3.63
C PHE A 331 -4.23 -20.45 4.56
N PHE A 332 -3.56 -19.32 4.37
CA PHE A 332 -3.82 -18.08 5.12
C PHE A 332 -3.63 -16.88 4.20
N ASN A 333 -4.64 -16.02 4.12
CA ASN A 333 -4.59 -14.78 3.35
C ASN A 333 -5.46 -13.71 3.98
N THR A 334 -4.85 -12.62 4.44
CA THR A 334 -5.57 -11.43 4.90
C THR A 334 -4.69 -10.19 4.78
N ALA A 335 -5.26 -9.01 5.01
CA ALA A 335 -4.51 -7.77 5.03
C ALA A 335 -3.44 -7.82 6.15
N PRO A 336 -2.15 -7.53 5.86
CA PRO A 336 -1.07 -7.58 6.86
C PRO A 336 -1.34 -6.70 8.10
N HIS A 337 -2.07 -5.60 7.91
CA HIS A 337 -2.46 -4.66 8.96
C HIS A 337 -3.37 -5.29 10.02
N GLY A 338 -4.27 -6.19 9.61
CA GLY A 338 -5.24 -6.87 10.48
C GLY A 338 -4.84 -8.31 10.86
N SER A 339 -3.81 -8.88 10.21
CA SER A 339 -3.39 -10.27 10.42
C SER A 339 -2.96 -10.57 11.86
N THR A 340 -2.43 -9.58 12.57
CA THR A 340 -1.97 -9.75 13.95
C THR A 340 -3.08 -10.03 14.93
N LEU A 341 -4.31 -9.61 14.63
CA LEU A 341 -5.48 -9.99 15.41
C LEU A 341 -5.68 -11.51 15.36
N ILE A 342 -5.66 -12.09 14.15
CA ILE A 342 -5.81 -13.53 13.96
C ILE A 342 -4.65 -14.30 14.60
N ILE A 343 -3.42 -13.80 14.48
CA ILE A 343 -2.24 -14.39 15.11
C ILE A 343 -2.40 -14.39 16.64
N GLY A 344 -2.87 -13.28 17.23
CA GLY A 344 -3.14 -13.16 18.66
C GLY A 344 -4.21 -14.14 19.14
N ILE A 345 -5.35 -14.22 18.44
CA ILE A 345 -6.43 -15.17 18.74
C ILE A 345 -5.94 -16.61 18.64
N SER A 346 -5.19 -16.93 17.58
CA SER A 346 -4.63 -18.27 17.39
C SER A 346 -3.65 -18.63 18.49
N ALA A 347 -2.86 -17.68 18.99
CA ALA A 347 -1.97 -17.93 20.13
C ALA A 347 -2.74 -18.22 21.43
N ALA A 348 -3.87 -17.54 21.66
CA ALA A 348 -4.74 -17.81 22.81
C ALA A 348 -5.42 -19.19 22.70
N MET A 349 -5.91 -19.55 21.51
CA MET A 349 -6.53 -20.86 21.28
C MET A 349 -5.52 -22.00 21.34
N GLU A 350 -4.28 -21.81 20.86
CA GLU A 350 -3.20 -22.80 21.02
C GLU A 350 -2.83 -22.99 22.50
N GLU A 351 -2.87 -21.93 23.31
CA GLU A 351 -2.66 -22.04 24.75
C GLU A 351 -3.81 -22.81 25.45
N GLN A 352 -5.05 -22.63 24.99
CA GLN A 352 -6.19 -23.44 25.45
C GLN A 352 -6.03 -24.90 25.04
N ASN A 353 -5.70 -25.17 23.77
CA ASN A 353 -5.46 -26.51 23.24
C ASN A 353 -4.35 -27.26 23.98
N ALA A 354 -3.27 -26.58 24.36
CA ALA A 354 -2.18 -27.18 25.11
C ALA A 354 -2.56 -27.54 26.57
N ARG A 355 -3.67 -27.00 27.10
CA ARG A 355 -4.13 -27.19 28.48
C ARG A 355 -5.32 -28.14 28.57
N GLU A 356 -6.22 -28.07 27.61
CA GLU A 356 -7.49 -28.79 27.57
C GLU A 356 -7.39 -29.98 26.60
N PRO A 357 -7.39 -31.23 27.09
CA PRO A 357 -7.23 -32.41 26.24
C PRO A 357 -8.34 -32.61 25.21
N ASP A 358 -9.54 -32.11 25.52
CA ASP A 358 -10.75 -32.25 24.69
C ASP A 358 -10.98 -31.02 23.78
N PHE A 359 -10.00 -30.13 23.67
CA PHE A 359 -10.11 -28.96 22.81
C PHE A 359 -10.17 -29.38 21.33
N ASP A 360 -11.11 -28.81 20.59
CA ASP A 360 -11.23 -29.04 19.16
C ASP A 360 -10.12 -28.29 18.38
N GLU A 361 -9.07 -29.00 17.99
CA GLU A 361 -7.96 -28.45 17.20
C GLU A 361 -8.41 -27.84 15.86
N GLU A 362 -9.49 -28.36 15.24
CA GLU A 362 -9.99 -27.87 13.96
C GLU A 362 -10.65 -26.49 14.11
N SER A 363 -11.17 -26.17 15.30
CA SER A 363 -11.74 -24.85 15.62
C SER A 363 -10.73 -23.72 15.41
N ILE A 364 -9.43 -23.97 15.65
CA ILE A 364 -8.36 -22.98 15.43
C ILE A 364 -8.30 -22.57 13.96
N ASN A 365 -8.34 -23.55 13.05
CA ASN A 365 -8.30 -23.28 11.62
C ASN A 365 -9.61 -22.66 11.13
N SER A 366 -10.75 -23.12 11.67
CA SER A 366 -12.08 -22.58 11.36
C SER A 366 -12.19 -21.09 11.73
N VAL A 367 -11.68 -20.68 12.90
CA VAL A 367 -11.63 -19.28 13.32
C VAL A 367 -10.74 -18.45 12.38
N LYS A 368 -9.56 -18.95 11.99
CA LYS A 368 -8.70 -18.25 11.02
C LYS A 368 -9.44 -18.04 9.70
N LEU A 369 -10.05 -19.09 9.14
CA LEU A 369 -10.75 -19.04 7.86
C LEU A 369 -11.95 -18.08 7.91
N GLY A 370 -12.73 -18.13 9.00
CA GLY A 370 -13.86 -17.21 9.21
C GLY A 370 -13.45 -15.74 9.33
N LEU A 371 -12.22 -15.47 9.76
CA LEU A 371 -11.69 -14.12 9.98
C LEU A 371 -11.00 -13.50 8.77
N MET A 372 -10.41 -14.32 7.90
CA MET A 372 -9.59 -13.85 6.77
C MET A 372 -10.34 -12.87 5.89
N GLY A 373 -11.56 -13.23 5.47
CA GLY A 373 -12.39 -12.43 4.56
C GLY A 373 -12.85 -11.10 5.15
N PRO A 374 -13.54 -11.10 6.31
CA PRO A 374 -14.00 -9.86 6.94
C PRO A 374 -12.87 -8.88 7.25
N LEU A 375 -11.75 -9.35 7.83
CA LEU A 375 -10.62 -8.47 8.14
C LEU A 375 -9.92 -7.97 6.87
N ALA A 376 -9.72 -8.82 5.86
CA ALA A 376 -9.13 -8.38 4.60
C ALA A 376 -9.91 -7.22 3.99
N GLY A 377 -11.22 -7.35 3.81
CA GLY A 377 -12.03 -6.32 3.17
C GLY A 377 -12.03 -4.97 3.92
N VAL A 378 -11.84 -4.98 5.23
CA VAL A 378 -11.86 -3.77 6.07
C VAL A 378 -10.51 -3.08 6.06
N PHE A 379 -9.47 -3.84 6.36
CA PHE A 379 -8.12 -3.31 6.46
C PHE A 379 -7.56 -2.95 5.09
N ASP A 380 -7.96 -3.66 4.03
CA ASP A 380 -7.60 -3.26 2.68
C ASP A 380 -8.26 -1.94 2.28
N SER A 381 -9.56 -1.78 2.58
CA SER A 381 -10.27 -0.52 2.33
C SER A 381 -9.67 0.64 3.13
N LEU A 382 -9.34 0.43 4.40
CA LEU A 382 -8.81 1.47 5.27
C LEU A 382 -7.37 1.85 4.88
N PHE A 383 -6.46 0.88 4.80
CA PHE A 383 -5.04 1.19 4.60
C PHE A 383 -4.71 1.47 3.13
N TRP A 384 -5.18 0.63 2.20
CA TRP A 384 -4.88 0.82 0.78
C TRP A 384 -5.78 1.87 0.13
N GLY A 385 -7.06 1.89 0.49
CA GLY A 385 -8.03 2.84 -0.05
C GLY A 385 -7.90 4.24 0.56
N THR A 386 -7.63 4.36 1.86
CA THR A 386 -7.76 5.66 2.55
C THR A 386 -6.43 6.20 3.05
N VAL A 387 -5.78 5.50 3.99
CA VAL A 387 -4.58 6.01 4.66
C VAL A 387 -3.43 6.19 3.66
N LYS A 388 -3.17 5.21 2.79
CA LYS A 388 -2.15 5.32 1.73
C LYS A 388 -2.45 6.48 0.78
N VAL A 389 -3.70 6.66 0.38
CA VAL A 389 -4.10 7.71 -0.57
C VAL A 389 -3.89 9.10 0.02
N ILE A 390 -4.25 9.30 1.29
CA ILE A 390 -3.99 10.56 2.01
C ILE A 390 -2.49 10.79 2.13
N ALA A 391 -1.75 9.78 2.61
CA ALA A 391 -0.31 9.87 2.78
C ALA A 391 0.36 10.25 1.45
N ALA A 392 0.03 9.54 0.37
CA ALA A 392 0.58 9.77 -0.97
C ALA A 392 0.20 11.16 -1.50
N GLY A 393 -1.07 11.55 -1.37
CA GLY A 393 -1.53 12.86 -1.79
C GLY A 393 -0.82 14.02 -1.08
N VAL A 394 -0.74 13.97 0.25
CA VAL A 394 -0.02 14.96 1.06
C VAL A 394 1.47 14.94 0.75
N GLY A 395 2.09 13.77 0.80
CA GLY A 395 3.54 13.61 0.61
C GLY A 395 3.99 14.07 -0.77
N THR A 396 3.29 13.65 -1.83
CA THR A 396 3.59 14.04 -3.20
C THR A 396 3.35 15.53 -3.43
N SER A 397 2.29 16.12 -2.87
CA SER A 397 2.01 17.56 -3.06
C SER A 397 3.15 18.47 -2.56
N LEU A 398 3.84 18.06 -1.49
CA LEU A 398 4.99 18.78 -0.93
C LEU A 398 6.30 18.40 -1.62
N ALA A 399 6.46 17.13 -1.98
CA ALA A 399 7.66 16.63 -2.63
C ALA A 399 7.81 17.17 -4.07
N LEU A 400 6.71 17.40 -4.79
CA LEU A 400 6.75 18.07 -6.10
C LEU A 400 7.32 19.50 -6.02
N GLN A 401 7.24 20.14 -4.84
CA GLN A 401 7.85 21.44 -4.58
C GLN A 401 9.32 21.33 -4.13
N GLY A 402 9.89 20.12 -4.12
CA GLY A 402 11.25 19.82 -3.66
C GLY A 402 11.40 19.70 -2.14
N SER A 403 10.30 19.67 -1.37
CA SER A 403 10.36 19.60 0.09
C SER A 403 10.61 18.18 0.60
N LEU A 404 11.62 18.03 1.46
CA LEU A 404 11.90 16.77 2.18
C LEU A 404 10.79 16.38 3.16
N LEU A 405 9.93 17.32 3.56
CA LEU A 405 8.76 17.02 4.39
C LEU A 405 7.77 16.10 3.66
N GLY A 406 7.76 16.08 2.33
CA GLY A 406 6.87 15.21 1.55
C GLY A 406 7.07 13.72 1.86
N PRO A 407 8.25 13.14 1.62
CA PRO A 407 8.55 11.74 1.95
C PRO A 407 8.44 11.42 3.45
N VAL A 408 8.77 12.37 4.32
CA VAL A 408 8.67 12.18 5.78
C VAL A 408 7.20 12.08 6.21
N LEU A 409 6.36 13.03 5.80
CA LEU A 409 4.93 13.01 6.15
C LEU A 409 4.21 11.82 5.52
N PHE A 410 4.58 11.43 4.30
CA PHE A 410 4.09 10.20 3.67
C PHE A 410 4.28 8.99 4.60
N LEU A 411 5.50 8.79 5.11
CA LEU A 411 5.79 7.68 6.00
C LEU A 411 5.10 7.80 7.35
N LEU A 412 5.02 9.00 7.94
CA LEU A 412 4.40 9.19 9.25
C LEU A 412 2.89 8.98 9.21
N ILE A 413 2.21 9.57 8.22
CA ILE A 413 0.75 9.44 8.06
C ILE A 413 0.35 7.98 7.88
N PHE A 414 1.16 7.18 7.17
CA PHE A 414 0.85 5.77 6.97
C PHE A 414 1.29 4.89 8.14
N ASN A 415 2.55 5.00 8.58
CA ASN A 415 3.15 4.02 9.50
C ASN A 415 2.76 4.20 10.96
N ILE A 416 2.47 5.42 11.43
CA ILE A 416 2.01 5.62 12.80
C ILE A 416 0.72 4.85 13.07
N PRO A 417 -0.40 5.08 12.35
CA PRO A 417 -1.63 4.35 12.60
C PRO A 417 -1.49 2.86 12.25
N HIS A 418 -0.73 2.51 11.20
CA HIS A 418 -0.49 1.13 10.81
C HIS A 418 0.19 0.31 11.92
N LEU A 419 1.37 0.74 12.37
CA LEU A 419 2.16 -0.03 13.34
C LEU A 419 1.51 -0.02 14.72
N TRP A 420 0.91 1.10 15.12
CA TRP A 420 0.18 1.20 16.38
C TRP A 420 -1.01 0.24 16.42
N LEU A 421 -1.86 0.25 15.38
CA LEU A 421 -3.03 -0.60 15.30
C LEU A 421 -2.62 -2.07 15.26
N ARG A 422 -1.63 -2.42 14.43
CA ARG A 422 -1.12 -3.79 14.30
C ARG A 422 -0.54 -4.32 15.61
N TYR A 423 0.17 -3.49 16.37
CA TYR A 423 0.64 -3.83 17.71
C TYR A 423 -0.54 -4.08 18.66
N LYS A 424 -1.48 -3.14 18.77
CA LYS A 424 -2.65 -3.25 19.66
C LYS A 424 -3.52 -4.47 19.35
N LEU A 425 -3.79 -4.72 18.07
CA LEU A 425 -4.56 -5.88 17.61
C LEU A 425 -3.91 -7.21 18.02
N THR A 426 -2.58 -7.27 18.10
CA THR A 426 -1.88 -8.49 18.58
C THR A 426 -2.27 -8.81 20.02
N PHE A 427 -2.29 -7.79 20.89
CA PHE A 427 -2.63 -7.96 22.30
C PHE A 427 -4.12 -8.17 22.52
N ILE A 428 -4.96 -7.40 21.84
CA ILE A 428 -6.41 -7.54 21.88
C ILE A 428 -6.82 -8.95 21.44
N GLY A 429 -6.26 -9.44 20.32
CA GLY A 429 -6.55 -10.79 19.84
C GLY A 429 -6.19 -11.87 20.86
N TYR A 430 -5.06 -11.71 21.54
CA TYR A 430 -4.65 -12.67 22.58
C TYR A 430 -5.51 -12.58 23.85
N GLN A 431 -5.88 -11.37 24.29
CA GLN A 431 -6.65 -11.16 25.53
C GLN A 431 -8.13 -11.54 25.38
N THR A 432 -8.73 -11.22 24.24
CA THR A 432 -10.17 -11.40 24.03
C THR A 432 -10.52 -12.78 23.44
N GLY A 433 -9.55 -13.47 22.84
CA GLY A 433 -9.76 -14.79 22.22
C GLY A 433 -10.90 -14.78 21.19
N THR A 434 -11.80 -15.75 21.27
CA THR A 434 -12.93 -15.90 20.33
C THR A 434 -14.10 -14.92 20.58
N ARG A 435 -14.17 -14.25 21.74
CA ARG A 435 -15.30 -13.37 22.13
C ARG A 435 -15.40 -12.10 21.29
N LEU A 436 -14.26 -11.54 20.84
CA LEU A 436 -14.20 -10.26 20.12
C LEU A 436 -15.09 -10.21 18.87
N LEU A 437 -15.28 -11.34 18.21
CA LEU A 437 -16.06 -11.40 16.96
C LEU A 437 -17.55 -11.39 17.16
N GLN A 438 -18.02 -11.90 18.30
CA GLN A 438 -19.43 -11.83 18.64
C GLN A 438 -19.83 -10.38 18.90
N ASP A 439 -18.92 -9.57 19.45
CA ASP A 439 -19.15 -8.15 19.74
C ASP A 439 -18.94 -7.24 18.51
N LEU A 440 -17.92 -7.54 17.69
CA LEU A 440 -17.66 -6.82 16.43
C LEU A 440 -18.70 -7.09 15.33
N SER A 441 -19.37 -8.25 15.36
CA SER A 441 -20.43 -8.56 14.37
C SER A 441 -21.79 -8.00 14.78
N LYS A 442 -22.01 -7.73 16.08
CA LYS A 442 -23.22 -7.08 16.60
C LYS A 442 -23.16 -5.56 16.48
N SER A 443 -21.96 -5.00 16.57
CA SER A 443 -21.74 -3.57 16.40
C SER A 443 -21.52 -3.25 14.92
N ASN A 444 -22.26 -2.29 14.36
CA ASN A 444 -22.07 -1.81 12.98
C ASN A 444 -20.70 -1.12 12.73
N VAL A 445 -19.71 -1.34 13.60
CA VAL A 445 -18.36 -0.75 13.56
C VAL A 445 -17.67 -1.04 12.24
N MET A 446 -17.87 -2.25 11.70
CA MET A 446 -17.21 -2.65 10.47
C MET A 446 -17.68 -1.84 9.25
N ASP A 447 -18.98 -1.55 9.20
CA ASP A 447 -19.58 -0.75 8.14
C ASP A 447 -19.32 0.74 8.33
N LYS A 448 -19.27 1.22 9.59
CA LYS A 448 -18.81 2.58 9.94
C LYS A 448 -17.39 2.82 9.46
N LEU A 449 -16.46 1.91 9.76
CA LEU A 449 -15.05 2.04 9.36
C LEU A 449 -14.90 2.04 7.84
N LYS A 450 -15.57 1.12 7.13
CA LYS A 450 -15.56 1.09 5.67
C LYS A 450 -16.13 2.36 5.05
N SER A 451 -17.31 2.78 5.50
CA SER A 451 -18.02 3.94 4.93
C SER A 451 -17.27 5.24 5.21
N GLY A 452 -16.81 5.46 6.45
CA GLY A 452 -16.01 6.62 6.81
C GLY A 452 -14.68 6.69 6.05
N SER A 453 -14.01 5.53 5.90
CA SER A 453 -12.78 5.42 5.10
C SER A 453 -13.02 5.78 3.63
N ALA A 454 -14.12 5.28 3.05
CA ALA A 454 -14.48 5.56 1.68
C ALA A 454 -14.77 7.04 1.44
N ILE A 455 -15.52 7.69 2.33
CA ILE A 455 -15.83 9.14 2.29
C ILE A 455 -14.53 9.95 2.28
N LEU A 456 -13.69 9.71 3.30
CA LEU A 456 -12.44 10.43 3.48
C LEU A 456 -11.51 10.23 2.28
N GLY A 457 -11.26 8.97 1.88
CA GLY A 457 -10.33 8.68 0.79
C GLY A 457 -10.82 9.25 -0.53
N LEU A 458 -12.11 9.12 -0.84
CA LEU A 458 -12.65 9.60 -2.12
C LEU A 458 -12.64 11.14 -2.22
N MET A 459 -12.81 11.85 -1.11
CA MET A 459 -12.66 13.31 -1.09
C MET A 459 -11.22 13.73 -1.41
N VAL A 460 -10.23 13.02 -0.87
CA VAL A 460 -8.82 13.26 -1.23
C VAL A 460 -8.55 12.91 -2.69
N VAL A 461 -9.05 11.78 -3.20
CA VAL A 461 -8.91 11.43 -4.64
C VAL A 461 -9.55 12.49 -5.53
N GLY A 462 -10.69 13.08 -5.13
CA GLY A 462 -11.34 14.17 -5.86
C GLY A 462 -10.51 15.45 -5.96
N ALA A 463 -9.68 15.71 -4.95
CA ALA A 463 -8.77 16.85 -4.94
C ALA A 463 -7.53 16.66 -5.85
N MET A 464 -7.12 15.40 -6.05
CA MET A 464 -5.86 15.08 -6.74
C MET A 464 -5.76 15.61 -8.17
N PRO A 465 -6.78 15.50 -9.05
CA PRO A 465 -6.72 16.07 -10.40
C PRO A 465 -6.45 17.58 -10.41
N ALA A 466 -6.96 18.32 -9.41
CA ALA A 466 -6.80 19.76 -9.34
C ALA A 466 -5.45 20.20 -8.72
N LEU A 467 -4.86 19.40 -7.81
CA LEU A 467 -3.59 19.74 -7.15
C LEU A 467 -2.35 19.13 -7.79
N LEU A 468 -2.47 17.96 -8.41
CA LEU A 468 -1.34 17.11 -8.76
C LEU A 468 -1.18 16.88 -10.27
N MET A 469 -2.09 17.42 -11.10
CA MET A 469 -1.98 17.38 -12.56
C MET A 469 -1.90 18.80 -13.13
N SER A 470 -0.82 19.08 -13.87
CA SER A 470 -0.63 20.35 -14.56
C SER A 470 -0.88 20.17 -16.06
N ILE A 471 -2.15 20.21 -16.46
CA ILE A 471 -2.57 20.15 -17.87
C ILE A 471 -3.37 21.41 -18.18
N LYS A 472 -2.88 22.21 -19.14
CA LYS A 472 -3.61 23.38 -19.65
C LYS A 472 -3.66 23.35 -21.18
N THR A 473 -4.59 24.11 -21.75
CA THR A 473 -4.62 24.32 -23.21
C THR A 473 -4.09 25.71 -23.57
N PRO A 474 -3.12 25.83 -24.50
CA PRO A 474 -2.61 27.13 -24.93
C PRO A 474 -3.48 27.79 -26.01
N LEU A 475 -4.56 27.13 -26.46
CA LEU A 475 -5.42 27.60 -27.54
C LEU A 475 -6.04 28.97 -27.20
N LYS A 476 -6.06 29.86 -28.19
CA LYS A 476 -6.74 31.16 -28.12
C LYS A 476 -7.78 31.26 -29.23
N ILE A 477 -8.95 31.81 -28.93
CA ILE A 477 -10.02 32.06 -29.90
C ILE A 477 -10.04 33.56 -30.20
N GLY A 478 -9.92 33.92 -31.48
CA GLY A 478 -9.92 35.31 -31.96
C GLY A 478 -8.65 35.70 -32.72
N SER A 479 -8.65 36.89 -33.32
CA SER A 479 -7.54 37.42 -34.12
C SER A 479 -6.71 38.43 -33.32
N SER A 480 -5.37 38.26 -33.33
CA SER A 480 -4.37 39.21 -32.78
C SER A 480 -4.49 39.48 -31.27
N ASP A 481 -4.36 40.74 -30.82
CA ASP A 481 -4.24 41.13 -29.40
C ASP A 481 -5.52 40.97 -28.58
N ALA A 482 -6.66 40.73 -29.23
CA ALA A 482 -7.96 40.45 -28.59
C ALA A 482 -8.26 38.95 -28.43
N ALA A 483 -7.29 38.06 -28.73
CA ALA A 483 -7.51 36.62 -28.68
C ALA A 483 -7.74 36.14 -27.22
N VAL A 484 -8.92 35.58 -26.96
CA VAL A 484 -9.31 35.10 -25.64
C VAL A 484 -8.73 33.70 -25.41
N PRO A 485 -7.99 33.46 -24.31
CA PRO A 485 -7.47 32.12 -24.02
C PRO A 485 -8.60 31.15 -23.69
N VAL A 486 -8.66 30.02 -24.38
CA VAL A 486 -9.65 28.95 -24.16
C VAL A 486 -9.61 28.47 -22.71
N GLN A 487 -8.41 28.36 -22.13
CA GLN A 487 -8.22 28.02 -20.72
C GLN A 487 -8.98 28.97 -19.78
N GLY A 488 -9.00 30.27 -20.07
CA GLY A 488 -9.70 31.26 -19.25
C GLY A 488 -11.23 31.08 -19.29
N ILE A 489 -11.78 30.67 -20.43
CA ILE A 489 -13.21 30.35 -20.57
C ILE A 489 -13.55 29.09 -19.77
N LEU A 490 -12.71 28.05 -19.91
CA LEU A 490 -12.90 26.80 -19.16
C LEU A 490 -12.84 27.04 -17.65
N ASP A 491 -11.87 27.82 -17.18
CA ASP A 491 -11.68 28.13 -15.76
C ASP A 491 -12.82 28.99 -15.19
N GLN A 492 -13.52 29.79 -16.01
CA GLN A 492 -14.73 30.50 -15.58
C GLN A 492 -15.92 29.57 -15.35
N ILE A 493 -16.01 28.47 -16.10
CA ILE A 493 -17.08 27.47 -15.92
C ILE A 493 -16.73 26.58 -14.73
N VAL A 494 -15.62 25.86 -14.83
CA VAL A 494 -15.08 25.00 -13.77
C VAL A 494 -13.55 24.99 -13.85
N PRO A 495 -12.83 25.55 -12.87
CA PRO A 495 -11.37 25.47 -12.82
C PRO A 495 -10.90 24.02 -12.82
N ASN A 496 -9.82 23.72 -13.54
CA ASN A 496 -9.22 22.38 -13.63
C ASN A 496 -10.15 21.30 -14.24
N ILE A 497 -11.11 21.68 -15.09
CA ILE A 497 -11.99 20.73 -15.77
C ILE A 497 -11.23 19.76 -16.69
N LEU A 498 -10.08 20.17 -17.27
CA LEU A 498 -9.27 19.31 -18.14
C LEU A 498 -8.64 18.12 -17.37
N PRO A 499 -7.91 18.32 -16.26
CA PRO A 499 -7.47 17.21 -15.40
C PRO A 499 -8.62 16.30 -14.94
N LEU A 500 -9.77 16.87 -14.57
CA LEU A 500 -10.94 16.12 -14.15
C LEU A 500 -11.47 15.22 -15.27
N ALA A 501 -11.68 15.80 -16.46
CA ALA A 501 -12.18 15.09 -17.62
C ALA A 501 -11.24 13.96 -18.05
N LEU A 502 -9.93 14.20 -18.05
CA LEU A 502 -8.95 13.16 -18.35
C LEU A 502 -9.00 12.02 -17.32
N THR A 503 -9.11 12.35 -16.04
CA THR A 503 -9.22 11.34 -14.98
C THR A 503 -10.44 10.45 -15.17
N PHE A 504 -11.61 11.04 -15.47
CA PHE A 504 -12.83 10.27 -15.76
C PHE A 504 -12.75 9.47 -17.06
N LEU A 505 -12.08 10.00 -18.09
CA LEU A 505 -11.85 9.29 -19.35
C LEU A 505 -11.02 8.03 -19.10
N VAL A 506 -9.93 8.13 -18.34
CA VAL A 506 -9.09 6.97 -18.00
C VAL A 506 -9.86 6.00 -17.10
N PHE A 507 -10.60 6.51 -16.12
CA PHE A 507 -11.46 5.72 -15.24
C PHE A 507 -12.49 4.89 -16.02
N TYR A 508 -13.09 5.44 -17.08
CA TYR A 508 -13.99 4.72 -17.96
C TYR A 508 -13.32 3.50 -18.62
N PHE A 509 -12.08 3.65 -19.09
CA PHE A 509 -11.34 2.53 -19.68
C PHE A 509 -10.84 1.52 -18.64
N VAL A 510 -10.48 1.97 -17.44
CA VAL A 510 -10.16 1.07 -16.32
C VAL A 510 -11.38 0.21 -15.96
N LYS A 511 -12.59 0.79 -15.91
CA LYS A 511 -13.85 0.05 -15.70
C LYS A 511 -14.13 -0.97 -16.80
N LYS A 512 -13.64 -0.74 -18.02
CA LYS A 512 -13.70 -1.70 -19.14
C LYS A 512 -12.62 -2.79 -19.07
N ASN A 513 -11.86 -2.88 -17.98
CA ASN A 513 -10.75 -3.83 -17.80
C ASN A 513 -9.67 -3.71 -18.89
N VAL A 514 -9.49 -2.52 -19.47
CA VAL A 514 -8.35 -2.28 -20.36
C VAL A 514 -7.07 -2.39 -19.55
N LYS A 515 -6.08 -3.13 -20.05
CA LYS A 515 -4.80 -3.33 -19.35
C LYS A 515 -4.15 -1.99 -19.02
N THR A 516 -3.74 -1.83 -17.77
CA THR A 516 -3.05 -0.62 -17.25
C THR A 516 -1.87 -0.19 -18.14
N THR A 517 -1.11 -1.16 -18.68
CA THR A 517 0.00 -0.91 -19.61
C THR A 517 -0.44 -0.17 -20.87
N TYR A 518 -1.57 -0.53 -21.47
CA TYR A 518 -2.07 0.14 -22.69
C TYR A 518 -2.60 1.54 -22.38
N LEU A 519 -3.22 1.74 -21.22
CA LEU A 519 -3.68 3.07 -20.79
C LEU A 519 -2.51 4.01 -20.56
N LEU A 520 -1.44 3.52 -19.95
CA LEU A 520 -0.24 4.29 -19.74
C LEU A 520 0.40 4.71 -21.08
N LEU A 521 0.59 3.76 -22.00
CA LEU A 521 1.10 4.06 -23.34
C LEU A 521 0.18 5.03 -24.10
N GLY A 522 -1.14 4.86 -23.99
CA GLY A 522 -2.13 5.75 -24.59
C GLY A 522 -2.04 7.18 -24.07
N LEU A 523 -1.87 7.37 -22.75
CA LEU A 523 -1.67 8.70 -22.16
C LEU A 523 -0.35 9.33 -22.60
N LEU A 524 0.71 8.53 -22.71
CA LEU A 524 2.00 9.01 -23.19
C LEU A 524 1.90 9.51 -24.64
N VAL A 525 1.26 8.73 -25.51
CA VAL A 525 1.01 9.12 -26.90
C VAL A 525 0.09 10.33 -26.99
N LEU A 526 -0.99 10.37 -26.20
CA LEU A 526 -1.95 11.47 -26.18
C LEU A 526 -1.29 12.80 -25.78
N GLY A 527 -0.52 12.80 -24.70
CA GLY A 527 0.16 14.01 -24.24
C GLY A 527 1.28 14.44 -25.18
N PHE A 528 2.03 13.48 -25.73
CA PHE A 528 3.09 13.77 -26.69
C PHE A 528 2.51 14.37 -27.98
N ALA A 529 1.54 13.70 -28.61
CA ALA A 529 0.90 14.17 -29.83
C ALA A 529 0.15 15.49 -29.58
N GLY A 530 -0.54 15.62 -28.45
CA GLY A 530 -1.24 16.84 -28.07
C GLY A 530 -0.29 18.02 -27.83
N SER A 531 0.92 17.79 -27.33
CA SER A 531 1.96 18.83 -27.24
C SER A 531 2.45 19.26 -28.61
N VAL A 532 2.75 18.31 -29.50
CA VAL A 532 3.23 18.60 -30.88
C VAL A 532 2.18 19.35 -31.69
N LEU A 533 0.89 19.04 -31.48
CA LEU A 533 -0.24 19.72 -32.12
C LEU A 533 -0.62 21.05 -31.43
N GLY A 534 0.04 21.43 -30.32
CA GLY A 534 -0.26 22.65 -29.57
C GLY A 534 -1.60 22.63 -28.83
N LEU A 535 -2.15 21.45 -28.54
CA LEU A 535 -3.42 21.28 -27.81
C LEU A 535 -3.24 21.37 -26.30
N PHE A 536 -2.10 20.90 -25.77
CA PHE A 536 -1.79 20.84 -24.34
C PHE A 536 -0.40 21.39 -24.01
N ILE A 537 -0.29 22.01 -22.83
CA ILE A 537 0.96 22.47 -22.18
C ILE A 537 1.00 22.08 -20.71
#